data_AF-A0A661JNJ3-F1
#
_entry.id   AF-A0A661JNJ3-F1
#
_cell.length_a   1.000
_cell.length_b   1.000
_cell.length_c   1.000
_cell.angle_alpha   90.00
_cell.angle_beta   90.00
_cell.angle_gamma   90.00
#
_symmetry.space_group_name_H-M   'P 1'
#
loop_
_entity.id
_entity.type
_entity.pdbx_description
1 polymer ?
#
loop_
_entity_poly.entity_id
_entity_poly.type
_entity_poly.pdbx_seq_one_letter_code
_entity_poly.pdbx_strand_id
1 'polypeptide(L)'
;YNLSKKPEKDAKIWQTVGVTFYKKWKGDPKKFLESCGWDALTILKRLREDTHREGARRVSDYPYLRGPKIGSLWVRVLRDNIGLTQLKNLDKVPIPVDRHVARATLATGVIRGKARGSLQDLFEHIREAWFKSVKGLMAKDRPMIALDVDEPLWHLSKYGCKERDKATGYCPVKKDCVAADFCVKGKIMIKNNFVELDTYCCCSRRE
;
A
#
# COMPACT_ATOMS: atom_id res chain seq x y z
N TYR A 1 -9.11 -25.11 -5.62
CA TYR A 1 -10.31 -24.48 -5.03
C TYR A 1 -9.86 -23.39 -4.03
N ASN A 2 -10.56 -22.26 -3.90
CA ASN A 2 -10.21 -21.06 -3.08
C ASN A 2 -9.23 -20.01 -3.66
N LEU A 3 -9.09 -19.90 -4.99
CA LEU A 3 -8.27 -18.84 -5.62
C LEU A 3 -8.80 -17.43 -5.35
N SER A 4 -10.11 -17.26 -5.21
CA SER A 4 -10.75 -15.96 -4.96
C SER A 4 -11.88 -16.09 -3.93
N LYS A 5 -12.02 -15.07 -3.08
CA LYS A 5 -13.15 -14.91 -2.15
C LYS A 5 -14.42 -14.36 -2.83
N LYS A 6 -14.29 -13.81 -4.04
CA LYS A 6 -15.38 -13.18 -4.81
C LYS A 6 -15.21 -13.55 -6.29
N PRO A 7 -15.33 -14.84 -6.64
CA PRO A 7 -14.91 -15.35 -7.96
C PRO A 7 -15.57 -14.61 -9.12
N GLU A 8 -16.88 -14.38 -9.07
CA GLU A 8 -17.61 -13.67 -10.13
C GLU A 8 -17.17 -12.22 -10.28
N LYS A 9 -17.05 -11.50 -9.14
CA LYS A 9 -16.64 -10.09 -9.15
C LYS A 9 -15.20 -9.96 -9.66
N ASP A 10 -14.31 -10.82 -9.19
CA ASP A 10 -12.91 -10.78 -9.58
C ASP A 10 -12.78 -11.12 -11.07
N ALA A 11 -13.44 -12.17 -11.57
CA ALA A 11 -13.48 -12.49 -13.00
C ALA A 11 -13.99 -11.31 -13.84
N LYS A 12 -15.05 -10.63 -13.40
CA LYS A 12 -15.57 -9.43 -14.07
C LYS A 12 -14.55 -8.28 -14.09
N ILE A 13 -13.81 -8.07 -12.99
CA ILE A 13 -12.75 -7.06 -12.93
C ILE A 13 -11.65 -7.39 -13.95
N TRP A 14 -11.17 -8.64 -13.95
CA TRP A 14 -10.15 -9.12 -14.89
C TRP A 14 -10.60 -8.95 -16.34
N GLN A 15 -11.83 -9.36 -16.67
CA GLN A 15 -12.39 -9.19 -17.99
C GLN A 15 -12.47 -7.71 -18.39
N THR A 16 -12.97 -6.84 -17.50
CA THR A 16 -13.13 -5.40 -17.79
C THR A 16 -11.80 -4.76 -18.14
N VAL A 17 -10.77 -4.97 -17.30
CA VAL A 17 -9.43 -4.41 -17.53
C VAL A 17 -8.77 -5.07 -18.75
N GLY A 18 -8.92 -6.38 -18.91
CA GLY A 18 -8.38 -7.14 -20.04
C GLY A 18 -8.95 -6.68 -21.38
N VAL A 19 -10.26 -6.40 -21.47
CA VAL A 19 -10.90 -5.87 -22.68
C VAL A 19 -10.35 -4.49 -23.03
N THR A 20 -10.10 -3.62 -22.05
CA THR A 20 -9.45 -2.33 -22.30
C THR A 20 -8.06 -2.53 -22.90
N PHE A 21 -7.23 -3.40 -22.32
CA PHE A 21 -5.89 -3.69 -22.86
C PHE A 21 -5.92 -4.33 -24.23
N TYR A 22 -6.86 -5.24 -24.49
CA TYR A 22 -7.08 -5.83 -25.80
C TYR A 22 -7.39 -4.76 -26.85
N LYS A 23 -8.39 -3.92 -26.60
CA LYS A 23 -8.86 -2.91 -27.57
C LYS A 23 -7.87 -1.78 -27.80
N LYS A 24 -7.27 -1.23 -26.74
CA LYS A 24 -6.41 -0.03 -26.84
C LYS A 24 -4.93 -0.33 -27.06
N TRP A 25 -4.47 -1.48 -26.57
CA TRP A 25 -3.05 -1.84 -26.52
C TRP A 25 -2.75 -3.15 -27.25
N LYS A 26 -3.67 -3.62 -28.10
CA LYS A 26 -3.55 -4.87 -28.86
C LYS A 26 -3.21 -6.07 -27.97
N GLY A 27 -3.77 -6.08 -26.75
CA GLY A 27 -3.56 -7.14 -25.77
C GLY A 27 -2.22 -7.09 -25.02
N ASP A 28 -1.40 -6.06 -25.24
CA ASP A 28 -0.08 -5.94 -24.62
C ASP A 28 -0.01 -4.75 -23.65
N PRO A 29 -0.09 -4.99 -22.32
CA PRO A 29 0.06 -3.94 -21.32
C PRO A 29 1.39 -3.18 -21.39
N LYS A 30 2.46 -3.74 -21.97
CA LYS A 30 3.73 -3.04 -22.10
C LYS A 30 3.61 -1.83 -23.02
N LYS A 31 2.79 -1.89 -24.07
CA LYS A 31 2.53 -0.74 -24.97
C LYS A 31 1.88 0.42 -24.23
N PHE A 32 1.01 0.13 -23.26
CA PHE A 32 0.49 1.16 -22.36
C PHE A 32 1.62 1.79 -21.54
N LEU A 33 2.48 0.99 -20.92
CA LEU A 33 3.61 1.48 -20.12
C LEU A 33 4.61 2.30 -20.97
N GLU A 34 4.93 1.85 -22.18
CA GLU A 34 5.76 2.56 -23.17
C GLU A 34 5.15 3.90 -23.54
N SER A 35 3.84 3.94 -23.81
CA SER A 35 3.14 5.20 -24.10
C SER A 35 3.07 6.15 -22.90
N CYS A 36 3.35 5.65 -21.69
CA CYS A 36 3.53 6.48 -20.49
C CYS A 36 5.01 6.86 -20.26
N GLY A 37 5.91 6.54 -21.19
CA GLY A 37 7.35 6.79 -21.06
C GLY A 37 8.00 6.00 -19.93
N TRP A 38 7.41 4.87 -19.53
CA TRP A 38 7.79 4.09 -18.35
C TRP A 38 7.76 4.91 -17.04
N ASP A 39 6.99 6.01 -17.01
CA ASP A 39 6.90 6.89 -15.85
C ASP A 39 5.75 6.48 -14.91
N ALA A 40 6.08 6.16 -13.66
CA ALA A 40 5.10 5.67 -12.68
C ALA A 40 3.96 6.67 -12.40
N LEU A 41 4.28 7.97 -12.34
CA LEU A 41 3.27 9.00 -12.07
C LEU A 41 2.32 9.20 -13.26
N THR A 42 2.85 9.14 -14.48
CA THR A 42 2.08 9.20 -15.73
C THR A 42 1.18 7.97 -15.85
N ILE A 43 1.68 6.78 -15.51
CA ILE A 43 0.87 5.56 -15.43
C ILE A 43 -0.30 5.77 -14.47
N LEU A 44 -0.05 6.20 -13.24
CA LEU A 44 -1.11 6.40 -12.24
C LEU A 44 -2.13 7.47 -12.67
N LYS A 45 -1.67 8.56 -13.30
CA LYS A 45 -2.53 9.59 -13.86
C LYS A 45 -3.45 9.01 -14.93
N ARG A 46 -2.90 8.26 -15.89
CA ARG A 46 -3.67 7.65 -16.98
C ARG A 46 -4.61 6.55 -16.50
N LEU A 47 -4.21 5.74 -15.53
CA LEU A 47 -5.12 4.80 -14.86
C LEU A 47 -6.33 5.51 -14.24
N ARG A 48 -6.18 6.76 -13.80
CA ARG A 48 -7.24 7.55 -13.16
C ARG A 48 -8.14 8.29 -14.15
N GLU A 49 -7.56 8.81 -15.23
CA GLU A 49 -8.19 9.81 -16.10
C GLU A 49 -8.58 9.26 -17.48
N ASP A 50 -7.89 8.21 -17.97
CA ASP A 50 -8.16 7.66 -19.29
C ASP A 50 -9.58 7.07 -19.33
N THR A 51 -10.27 7.41 -20.41
CA THR A 51 -11.70 7.14 -20.61
C THR A 51 -11.96 6.86 -22.09
N HIS A 52 -13.07 6.20 -22.38
CA HIS A 52 -13.61 6.05 -23.73
C HIS A 52 -15.12 6.32 -23.75
N ARG A 53 -15.67 6.45 -24.97
CA ARG A 53 -17.12 6.53 -25.17
C ARG A 53 -17.70 5.12 -25.30
N GLU A 54 -18.78 4.90 -24.58
CA GLU A 54 -19.65 3.72 -24.71
C GLU A 54 -21.07 4.25 -24.94
N GLY A 55 -21.48 4.29 -26.21
CA GLY A 55 -22.69 5.03 -26.63
C GLY A 55 -22.59 6.52 -26.28
N ALA A 56 -23.58 7.02 -25.54
CA ALA A 56 -23.62 8.42 -25.06
C ALA A 56 -22.82 8.66 -23.76
N ARG A 57 -22.29 7.61 -23.11
CA ARG A 57 -21.62 7.72 -21.81
C ARG A 57 -20.10 7.74 -21.97
N ARG A 58 -19.43 8.48 -21.08
CA ARG A 58 -17.98 8.44 -20.90
C ARG A 58 -17.67 7.48 -19.76
N VAL A 59 -16.92 6.43 -20.06
CA VAL A 59 -16.58 5.36 -19.10
C VAL A 59 -15.07 5.33 -18.88
N SER A 60 -14.65 4.99 -17.65
CA SER A 60 -13.23 4.85 -17.31
C SER A 60 -12.66 3.62 -18.01
N ASP A 61 -11.45 3.76 -18.55
CA ASP A 61 -10.71 2.65 -19.13
C ASP A 61 -10.26 1.64 -18.08
N TYR A 62 -9.92 2.12 -16.88
CA TYR A 62 -9.32 1.33 -15.82
C TYR A 62 -10.08 1.51 -14.49
N PRO A 63 -11.39 1.22 -14.45
CA PRO A 63 -12.26 1.57 -13.32
C PRO A 63 -11.81 0.93 -11.99
N TYR A 64 -11.11 -0.19 -12.05
CA TYR A 64 -10.61 -0.92 -10.88
C TYR A 64 -9.13 -0.64 -10.53
N LEU A 65 -8.37 0.04 -11.40
CA LEU A 65 -6.97 0.41 -11.15
C LEU A 65 -6.80 1.91 -10.79
N ARG A 66 -7.83 2.74 -10.99
CA ARG A 66 -7.79 4.19 -10.78
C ARG A 66 -7.52 4.66 -9.34
N GLY A 67 -7.78 3.78 -8.35
CA GLY A 67 -7.74 4.14 -6.93
C GLY A 67 -6.30 4.27 -6.40
N PRO A 68 -6.04 5.13 -5.41
CA PRO A 68 -4.69 5.40 -4.89
C PRO A 68 -4.04 4.18 -4.23
N LYS A 69 -4.84 3.19 -3.80
CA LYS A 69 -4.34 1.91 -3.29
C LYS A 69 -3.97 0.97 -4.43
N ILE A 70 -4.95 0.60 -5.27
CA ILE A 70 -4.76 -0.46 -6.27
C ILE A 70 -3.82 -0.02 -7.38
N GLY A 71 -3.87 1.24 -7.84
CA GLY A 71 -2.95 1.76 -8.84
C GLY A 71 -1.49 1.71 -8.35
N SER A 72 -1.23 2.19 -7.14
CA SER A 72 0.12 2.18 -6.55
C SER A 72 0.63 0.75 -6.33
N LEU A 73 -0.24 -0.16 -5.85
CA LEU A 73 0.10 -1.58 -5.74
C LEU A 73 0.41 -2.21 -7.10
N TRP A 74 -0.37 -1.91 -8.13
CA TRP A 74 -0.16 -2.46 -9.47
C TRP A 74 1.21 -2.05 -10.02
N VAL A 75 1.54 -0.76 -9.93
CA VAL A 75 2.85 -0.23 -10.35
C VAL A 75 4.00 -0.86 -9.55
N ARG A 76 3.82 -1.07 -8.24
CA ARG A 76 4.80 -1.80 -7.41
C ARG A 76 5.01 -3.23 -7.91
N VAL A 77 3.93 -3.98 -8.12
CA VAL A 77 3.96 -5.39 -8.55
C VAL A 77 4.60 -5.55 -9.93
N LEU A 78 4.43 -4.57 -10.83
CA LEU A 78 5.12 -4.56 -12.13
C LEU A 78 6.65 -4.56 -11.98
N ARG A 79 7.20 -3.86 -10.98
CA ARG A 79 8.63 -3.94 -10.68
C ARG A 79 8.96 -5.23 -9.95
N ASP A 80 8.27 -5.50 -8.83
CA ASP A 80 8.70 -6.51 -7.85
C ASP A 80 8.48 -7.94 -8.35
N ASN A 81 7.38 -8.20 -9.06
CA ASN A 81 7.00 -9.56 -9.49
C ASN A 81 7.29 -9.81 -10.96
N ILE A 82 7.22 -8.78 -11.81
CA ILE A 82 7.45 -8.91 -13.27
C ILE A 82 8.87 -8.52 -13.65
N GLY A 83 9.60 -7.80 -12.79
CA GLY A 83 10.99 -7.41 -13.05
C GLY A 83 11.14 -6.20 -13.96
N LEU A 84 10.12 -5.32 -14.07
CA LEU A 84 10.20 -4.10 -14.89
C LEU A 84 11.01 -3.01 -14.17
N THR A 85 12.33 -3.14 -14.17
CA THR A 85 13.28 -2.24 -13.47
C THR A 85 13.41 -0.85 -14.11
N GLN A 86 12.98 -0.68 -15.35
CA GLN A 86 13.03 0.59 -16.09
C GLN A 86 11.94 1.61 -15.72
N LEU A 87 11.05 1.28 -14.76
CA LEU A 87 10.02 2.18 -14.28
C LEU A 87 10.63 3.37 -13.52
N LYS A 88 10.38 4.58 -14.02
CA LYS A 88 10.88 5.84 -13.46
C LYS A 88 9.94 6.38 -12.39
N ASN A 89 10.48 7.21 -11.49
CA ASN A 89 9.73 7.94 -10.45
C ASN A 89 8.92 7.05 -9.48
N LEU A 90 9.33 5.79 -9.30
CA LEU A 90 8.71 4.89 -8.32
C LEU A 90 8.86 5.40 -6.88
N ASP A 91 9.95 6.10 -6.59
CA ASP A 91 10.23 6.79 -5.33
C ASP A 91 9.20 7.86 -4.97
N LYS A 92 8.38 8.31 -5.92
CA LYS A 92 7.30 9.28 -5.72
C LYS A 92 5.92 8.64 -5.61
N VAL A 93 5.83 7.32 -5.81
CA VAL A 93 4.55 6.60 -5.71
C VAL A 93 4.23 6.36 -4.23
N PRO A 94 3.02 6.74 -3.76
CA PRO A 94 2.63 6.52 -2.38
C PRO A 94 2.49 5.03 -2.07
N ILE A 95 2.93 4.62 -0.88
CA ILE A 95 2.65 3.28 -0.34
C ILE A 95 1.14 3.00 -0.35
N PRO A 96 0.68 1.82 -0.83
CA PRO A 96 -0.73 1.46 -0.87
C PRO A 96 -1.28 1.13 0.52
N VAL A 97 -1.57 2.17 1.31
CA VAL A 97 -2.05 2.03 2.68
C VAL A 97 -3.41 1.34 2.74
N ASP A 98 -3.50 0.33 3.61
CA ASP A 98 -4.75 -0.26 4.07
C ASP A 98 -4.71 -0.55 5.58
N ARG A 99 -5.72 -1.26 6.11
CA ARG A 99 -5.78 -1.57 7.54
C ARG A 99 -4.57 -2.34 8.06
N HIS A 100 -3.91 -3.14 7.22
CA HIS A 100 -2.76 -3.93 7.62
C HIS A 100 -1.52 -3.05 7.70
N VAL A 101 -1.24 -2.30 6.63
CA VAL A 101 -0.15 -1.31 6.58
C VAL A 101 -0.30 -0.29 7.71
N ALA A 102 -1.51 0.24 7.92
CA ALA A 102 -1.79 1.18 9.00
C ALA A 102 -1.53 0.55 10.39
N ARG A 103 -2.04 -0.66 10.65
CA ARG A 103 -1.79 -1.34 11.93
C ARG A 103 -0.30 -1.54 12.21
N ALA A 104 0.47 -2.02 11.24
CA ALA A 104 1.90 -2.23 11.42
C ALA A 104 2.66 -0.91 11.60
N THR A 105 2.30 0.13 10.84
CA THR A 105 2.89 1.48 10.97
C THR A 105 2.67 2.05 12.37
N LEU A 106 1.45 1.95 12.90
CA LEU A 106 1.13 2.42 14.26
C LEU A 106 1.80 1.55 15.33
N ALA A 107 1.86 0.23 15.14
CA ALA A 107 2.45 -0.69 16.10
C ALA A 107 3.98 -0.55 16.20
N THR A 108 4.66 -0.21 15.11
CA THR A 108 6.11 0.03 15.05
C THR A 108 6.52 1.45 15.43
N GLY A 109 5.56 2.30 15.79
CA GLY A 109 5.85 3.65 16.28
C GLY A 109 6.32 4.66 15.23
N VAL A 110 6.28 4.30 13.95
CA VAL A 110 6.55 5.24 12.83
C VAL A 110 5.61 6.45 12.91
N ILE A 111 4.38 6.22 13.34
CA ILE A 111 3.45 7.25 13.80
C ILE A 111 3.02 6.91 15.23
N ARG A 112 3.05 7.90 16.12
CA ARG A 112 2.75 7.77 17.55
C ARG A 112 2.03 9.01 18.09
N GLY A 113 1.48 8.90 19.30
CA GLY A 113 0.74 9.97 19.97
C GLY A 113 -0.73 9.61 20.19
N LYS A 114 -1.58 10.64 20.21
CA LYS A 114 -3.02 10.52 20.41
C LYS A 114 -3.79 10.91 19.16
N ALA A 115 -4.71 10.04 18.73
CA ALA A 115 -5.60 10.34 17.61
C ALA A 115 -6.92 9.57 17.77
N ARG A 116 -8.02 10.17 17.34
CA ARG A 116 -9.35 9.54 17.34
C ARG A 116 -10.12 10.03 16.13
N GLY A 117 -10.57 9.14 15.26
CA GLY A 117 -11.29 9.55 14.04
C GLY A 117 -11.33 8.49 12.96
N SER A 118 -11.44 8.93 11.70
CA SER A 118 -11.43 8.04 10.55
C SER A 118 -10.02 7.51 10.29
N LEU A 119 -9.93 6.22 10.00
CA LEU A 119 -8.69 5.58 9.58
C LEU A 119 -8.17 6.18 8.26
N GLN A 120 -9.07 6.62 7.38
CA GLN A 120 -8.71 7.23 6.10
C GLN A 120 -7.96 8.55 6.29
N ASP A 121 -8.29 9.33 7.32
CA ASP A 121 -7.62 10.60 7.62
C ASP A 121 -6.15 10.37 8.01
N LEU A 122 -5.83 9.20 8.57
CA LEU A 122 -4.46 8.80 8.86
C LEU A 122 -3.68 8.32 7.62
N PHE A 123 -4.32 7.99 6.51
CA PHE A 123 -3.62 7.38 5.38
C PHE A 123 -2.61 8.33 4.73
N GLU A 124 -2.92 9.63 4.61
CA GLU A 124 -1.94 10.59 4.10
C GLU A 124 -0.76 10.76 5.06
N HIS A 125 -1.03 10.87 6.36
CA HIS A 125 0.02 10.92 7.38
C HIS A 125 0.94 9.68 7.34
N ILE A 126 0.37 8.48 7.15
CA ILE A 126 1.12 7.23 7.00
C ILE A 126 2.01 7.28 5.76
N ARG A 127 1.51 7.76 4.62
CA ARG A 127 2.29 7.88 3.39
C ARG A 127 3.45 8.84 3.56
N GLU A 128 3.19 10.02 4.13
CA GLU A 128 4.22 11.01 4.40
C GLU A 128 5.29 10.49 5.35
N ALA A 129 4.87 9.80 6.42
CA ALA A 129 5.80 9.22 7.38
C ALA A 129 6.73 8.21 6.71
N TRP A 130 6.23 7.35 5.83
CA TRP A 130 7.07 6.39 5.10
C TRP A 130 7.96 7.04 4.06
N PHE A 131 7.49 8.05 3.32
CA PHE A 131 8.36 8.82 2.42
C PHE A 131 9.54 9.47 3.16
N LYS A 132 9.32 9.94 4.39
CA LYS A 132 10.37 10.51 5.23
C LYS A 132 11.29 9.42 5.81
N SER A 133 10.71 8.33 6.31
CA SER A 133 11.42 7.28 7.06
C SER A 133 12.40 6.48 6.22
N VAL A 134 12.17 6.34 4.91
CA VAL A 134 13.07 5.57 4.02
C VAL A 134 14.25 6.38 3.48
N LYS A 135 14.28 7.71 3.69
CA LYS A 135 15.35 8.57 3.15
C LYS A 135 16.71 8.18 3.71
N GLY A 136 17.70 8.00 2.82
CA GLY A 136 19.05 7.61 3.19
C GLY A 136 19.22 6.13 3.54
N LEU A 137 18.13 5.34 3.54
CA LEU A 137 18.19 3.89 3.72
C LEU A 137 18.41 3.19 2.38
N MET A 138 19.00 2.00 2.45
CA MET A 138 19.25 1.14 1.29
C MET A 138 18.37 -0.10 1.37
N ALA A 139 17.80 -0.51 0.24
CA ALA A 139 17.11 -1.77 0.07
C ALA A 139 17.91 -2.62 -0.92
N LYS A 140 18.64 -3.61 -0.38
CA LYS A 140 19.67 -4.35 -1.12
C LYS A 140 20.70 -3.35 -1.69
N ASP A 141 20.82 -3.30 -3.00
CA ASP A 141 21.81 -2.56 -3.79
C ASP A 141 21.29 -1.23 -4.37
N ARG A 142 20.13 -0.74 -3.91
CA ARG A 142 19.58 0.56 -4.32
C ARG A 142 19.01 1.38 -3.15
N PRO A 143 18.82 2.70 -3.31
CA PRO A 143 18.06 3.49 -2.35
C PRO A 143 16.69 2.88 -2.09
N MET A 144 16.32 2.81 -0.81
CA MET A 144 15.01 2.36 -0.36
C MET A 144 13.95 3.40 -0.72
N ILE A 145 12.76 2.92 -1.10
CA ILE A 145 11.59 3.76 -1.33
C ILE A 145 10.40 3.30 -0.49
N ALA A 146 9.40 4.16 -0.32
CA ALA A 146 8.24 3.86 0.53
C ALA A 146 7.46 2.61 0.08
N LEU A 147 7.47 2.28 -1.22
CA LEU A 147 6.84 1.04 -1.71
C LEU A 147 7.50 -0.23 -1.18
N ASP A 148 8.78 -0.19 -0.81
CA ASP A 148 9.55 -1.38 -0.42
C ASP A 148 9.12 -1.94 0.94
N VAL A 149 8.47 -1.12 1.78
CA VAL A 149 7.95 -1.56 3.08
C VAL A 149 6.50 -2.06 3.01
N ASP A 150 5.80 -1.91 1.88
CA ASP A 150 4.39 -2.32 1.75
C ASP A 150 4.18 -3.79 2.14
N GLU A 151 4.87 -4.70 1.46
CA GLU A 151 4.76 -6.14 1.69
C GLU A 151 5.28 -6.57 3.07
N PRO A 152 6.47 -6.12 3.53
CA PRO A 152 6.91 -6.37 4.90
C PRO A 152 5.91 -5.92 5.97
N LEU A 153 5.33 -4.73 5.86
CA LEU A 153 4.34 -4.21 6.82
C LEU A 153 3.05 -5.01 6.78
N TRP A 154 2.62 -5.42 5.59
CA TRP A 154 1.44 -6.26 5.43
C TRP A 154 1.62 -7.62 6.11
N HIS A 155 2.77 -8.27 5.91
CA HIS A 155 3.11 -9.53 6.58
C HIS A 155 3.24 -9.38 8.09
N LEU A 156 3.97 -8.36 8.55
CA LEU A 156 4.11 -8.04 9.97
C LEU A 156 2.75 -7.84 10.63
N SER A 157 1.82 -7.15 9.95
CA SER A 157 0.47 -6.94 10.44
C SER A 157 -0.37 -8.21 10.49
N LYS A 158 -0.32 -9.02 9.43
CA LYS A 158 -1.17 -10.20 9.28
C LYS A 158 -0.78 -11.31 10.26
N TYR A 159 0.52 -11.53 10.44
CA TYR A 159 1.06 -12.64 11.23
C TYR A 159 1.57 -12.23 12.62
N GLY A 160 1.74 -10.93 12.86
CA GLY A 160 2.22 -10.40 14.15
C GLY A 160 1.28 -9.39 14.78
N CYS A 161 1.29 -8.14 14.30
CA CYS A 161 0.62 -7.01 14.99
C CYS A 161 -0.89 -7.18 15.17
N LYS A 162 -1.55 -8.08 14.42
CA LYS A 162 -2.96 -8.44 14.64
C LYS A 162 -3.21 -9.04 16.04
N GLU A 163 -2.22 -9.76 16.57
CA GLU A 163 -2.28 -10.45 17.86
C GLU A 163 -1.91 -9.55 19.04
N ARG A 164 -1.44 -8.33 18.76
CA ARG A 164 -1.17 -7.30 19.78
C ARG A 164 -2.47 -6.90 20.48
N ASP A 165 -2.44 -6.88 21.80
CA ASP A 165 -3.54 -6.37 22.61
C ASP A 165 -3.79 -4.89 22.28
N LYS A 166 -5.07 -4.56 22.07
CA LYS A 166 -5.47 -3.26 21.52
C LYS A 166 -5.41 -2.14 22.56
N ALA A 167 -5.45 -2.46 23.85
CA ALA A 167 -5.50 -1.48 24.93
C ALA A 167 -4.10 -1.23 25.53
N THR A 168 -3.41 -2.30 25.89
CA THR A 168 -2.13 -2.28 26.59
C THR A 168 -0.94 -2.24 25.64
N GLY A 169 -1.09 -2.88 24.48
CA GLY A 169 0.00 -3.10 23.54
C GLY A 169 0.90 -4.28 23.84
N TYR A 170 0.51 -5.15 24.78
CA TYR A 170 1.15 -6.46 24.94
C TYR A 170 1.08 -7.25 23.64
N CYS A 171 2.19 -7.86 23.22
CA CYS A 171 2.25 -8.66 22.00
C CYS A 171 2.75 -10.07 22.35
N PRO A 172 1.91 -11.11 22.21
CA PRO A 172 2.26 -12.47 22.62
C PRO A 172 3.40 -13.04 21.78
N VAL A 173 3.52 -12.62 20.52
CA VAL A 173 4.57 -13.07 19.60
C VAL A 173 5.80 -12.15 19.59
N LYS A 174 5.96 -11.29 20.60
CA LYS A 174 7.05 -10.31 20.65
C LYS A 174 8.43 -10.98 20.61
N LYS A 175 8.61 -12.11 21.28
CA LYS A 175 9.91 -12.80 21.40
C LYS A 175 10.47 -13.24 20.04
N ASP A 176 9.58 -13.64 19.12
CA ASP A 176 9.95 -14.18 17.81
C ASP A 176 9.81 -13.13 16.68
N CYS A 177 9.43 -11.90 17.01
CA CYS A 177 9.17 -10.86 16.05
C CYS A 177 10.46 -10.09 15.70
N VAL A 178 10.87 -10.15 14.43
CA VAL A 178 12.05 -9.43 13.90
C VAL A 178 11.99 -7.90 14.06
N ALA A 179 10.81 -7.33 14.32
CA ALA A 179 10.60 -5.90 14.51
C ALA A 179 10.23 -5.54 15.97
N ALA A 180 10.47 -6.44 16.92
CA ALA A 180 10.05 -6.29 18.32
C ALA A 180 10.59 -5.02 18.99
N ASP A 181 11.81 -4.62 18.64
CA ASP A 181 12.50 -3.46 19.22
C ASP A 181 11.86 -2.12 18.84
N PHE A 182 11.08 -2.10 17.76
CA PHE A 182 10.35 -0.92 17.31
C PHE A 182 8.93 -0.86 17.87
N CYS A 183 8.46 -1.92 18.55
CA CYS A 183 7.07 -2.01 18.96
C CYS A 183 6.73 -1.02 20.09
N VAL A 184 5.74 -0.16 19.88
CA VAL A 184 5.27 0.81 20.88
C VAL A 184 4.27 0.20 21.85
N LYS A 185 4.22 0.73 23.08
CA LYS A 185 3.17 0.43 24.06
C LYS A 185 1.95 1.33 23.85
N GLY A 186 0.83 0.95 24.47
CA GLY A 186 -0.40 1.74 24.48
C GLY A 186 -1.47 1.28 23.49
N LYS A 187 -2.53 2.08 23.38
CA LYS A 187 -3.76 1.73 22.70
C LYS A 187 -3.63 1.93 21.19
N ILE A 188 -3.96 0.87 20.43
CA ILE A 188 -4.11 0.92 18.97
C ILE A 188 -5.36 0.13 18.62
N MET A 189 -6.48 0.83 18.42
CA MET A 189 -7.74 0.23 18.02
C MET A 189 -8.06 0.63 16.57
N ILE A 190 -8.26 -0.35 15.69
CA ILE A 190 -8.75 -0.13 14.32
C ILE A 190 -9.97 -1.03 14.08
N LYS A 191 -11.15 -0.43 13.91
CA LYS A 191 -12.42 -1.14 13.66
C LYS A 191 -13.30 -0.33 12.72
N ASN A 192 -13.87 -0.95 11.69
CA ASN A 192 -14.87 -0.34 10.79
C ASN A 192 -14.50 1.09 10.30
N ASN A 193 -13.28 1.25 9.76
CA ASN A 193 -12.75 2.55 9.31
C ASN A 193 -12.57 3.62 10.41
N PHE A 194 -12.69 3.24 11.68
CA PHE A 194 -12.39 4.08 12.83
C PHE A 194 -11.05 3.68 13.45
N VAL A 195 -10.32 4.69 13.93
CA VAL A 195 -9.06 4.53 14.66
C VAL A 195 -9.10 5.28 15.99
N GLU A 196 -8.59 4.63 17.03
CA GLU A 196 -8.29 5.24 18.32
C GLU A 196 -6.86 4.85 18.71
N LEU A 197 -6.01 5.86 18.81
CA LEU A 197 -4.58 5.77 19.08
C LEU A 197 -4.29 6.51 20.38
N ASP A 198 -3.61 5.84 21.31
CA ASP A 198 -2.98 6.46 22.47
C ASP A 198 -1.68 5.71 22.76
N THR A 199 -0.62 6.15 22.11
CA THR A 199 0.70 5.50 22.16
C THR A 199 1.74 6.46 22.68
N TYR A 200 2.67 5.94 23.49
CA TYR A 200 3.74 6.70 24.11
C TYR A 200 5.06 5.98 23.94
N CYS A 201 6.15 6.74 24.02
CA CYS A 201 7.49 6.18 23.94
C CYS A 201 7.78 5.37 25.22
N CYS A 202 8.32 4.16 25.07
CA CYS A 202 9.16 3.63 26.14
C CYS A 202 10.47 4.44 26.06
N CYS A 203 10.56 5.56 26.77
CA CYS A 203 11.85 6.18 27.00
C CYS A 203 12.68 5.23 27.87
N SER A 204 13.43 4.36 27.21
CA SER A 204 14.56 3.62 27.79
C SER A 204 15.51 3.21 26.67
N ARG A 205 16.02 4.19 25.92
CA ARG A 205 17.42 4.17 25.49
C ARG A 205 18.08 5.34 26.20
N ARG A 206 18.66 5.05 27.36
CA ARG A 206 19.78 5.85 27.86
C ARG A 206 20.91 5.54 26.87
N GLU A 207 21.34 6.56 26.15
CA GLU A 207 22.73 6.62 25.71
C GLU A 207 23.61 6.77 26.95
#